data_AF-A0A9D5ZSH4-F1
#
_entry.id   AF-A0A9D5ZSH4-F1
#
_cell.length_a   1.000
_cell.length_b   1.000
_cell.length_c   1.000
_cell.angle_alpha   90.00
_cell.angle_beta   90.00
_cell.angle_gamma   90.00
#
_symmetry.space_group_name_H-M   'P 1'
#
loop_
_entity.id
_entity.type
_entity.pdbx_description
1 polymer ?
#
loop_
_entity_poly.entity_id
_entity_poly.type
_entity_poly.pdbx_seq_one_letter_code
_entity_poly.pdbx_strand_id
1 'polypeptide(L)'
;NVVLFLPPYHPSSYHSFFTNKPACNNCKVIDEVEVYLNNLAKKRNIKLVGSYNPNKYNLLGLDFIDYRHGQQSSLNKIFLNNPYIIHTKD
;
A
#
# COMPACT_ATOMS: atom_id res chain seq x y z
N ASN A 1 -11.42 -15.16 -9.43
CA ASN A 1 -10.14 -14.44 -9.56
C ASN A 1 -9.86 -13.74 -8.23
N VAL A 2 -8.68 -13.90 -7.64
CA VAL A 2 -8.34 -13.35 -6.31
C VAL A 2 -7.25 -12.31 -6.46
N VAL A 3 -7.42 -11.14 -5.83
CA VAL A 3 -6.44 -10.06 -5.78
C VAL A 3 -6.10 -9.78 -4.33
N LEU A 4 -4.80 -9.83 -3.99
CA LEU A 4 -4.31 -9.35 -2.71
C LEU A 4 -4.06 -7.86 -2.79
N PHE A 5 -4.47 -7.13 -1.76
CA PHE A 5 -4.28 -5.70 -1.67
C PHE A 5 -3.49 -5.35 -0.41
N LEU A 6 -2.43 -4.56 -0.59
CA LEU A 6 -1.64 -4.00 0.51
C LEU A 6 -2.07 -2.55 0.74
N PRO A 7 -2.87 -2.27 1.80
CA PRO A 7 -3.29 -0.90 2.09
C PRO A 7 -2.10 -0.08 2.58
N PRO A 8 -1.85 1.10 2.01
CA PRO A 8 -0.77 1.98 2.47
C PRO A 8 -1.07 2.54 3.85
N TYR A 9 -0.01 2.86 4.61
CA TYR A 9 -0.13 3.67 5.82
C TYR A 9 -0.21 5.15 5.47
N HIS A 10 -0.81 5.96 6.35
CA HIS A 10 -0.74 7.41 6.24
C HIS A 10 0.73 7.88 6.19
N PRO A 11 1.12 8.87 5.37
CA PRO A 11 2.51 9.31 5.22
C PRO A 11 3.23 9.63 6.53
N SER A 12 2.58 10.35 7.45
CA SER A 12 3.17 10.65 8.76
C SER A 12 3.40 9.39 9.60
N SER A 13 2.46 8.44 9.59
CA SER A 13 2.59 7.19 10.32
C SER A 13 3.66 6.30 9.71
N TYR A 14 3.71 6.22 8.37
CA TYR A 14 4.78 5.51 7.68
C TYR A 14 6.14 6.10 8.03
N HIS A 15 6.25 7.43 8.04
CA HIS A 15 7.49 8.11 8.42
C HIS A 15 7.88 7.83 9.88
N SER A 16 6.96 8.04 10.83
CA SER A 16 7.21 7.89 12.27
C SER A 16 7.49 6.45 12.71
N PHE A 17 6.83 5.47 12.10
CA PHE A 17 7.01 4.07 12.47
C PHE A 17 8.14 3.43 11.69
N PHE A 18 8.30 3.71 10.40
CA PHE A 18 9.12 2.86 9.52
C PHE A 18 10.36 3.54 8.96
N THR A 19 10.58 4.85 9.20
CA THR A 19 11.73 5.58 8.64
C THR A 19 12.52 6.39 9.67
N ASN A 20 13.79 6.68 9.34
CA ASN A 20 14.79 7.59 9.96
C ASN A 20 15.06 7.59 11.48
N LYS A 21 14.21 7.01 12.32
CA LYS A 21 14.39 6.68 13.75
C LYS A 21 13.07 6.02 14.18
N PRO A 22 12.84 4.75 13.80
CA PRO A 22 11.57 4.11 14.05
C PRO A 22 11.27 4.16 15.55
N ALA A 23 10.05 4.58 15.92
CA ALA A 23 9.62 4.60 17.32
C ALA A 23 9.61 3.21 17.98
N CYS A 24 9.81 2.14 17.20
CA CYS A 24 9.90 0.77 17.68
C CYS A 24 11.07 0.00 17.05
N ASN A 25 11.76 -0.81 17.86
CA ASN A 25 12.93 -1.60 17.44
C ASN A 25 12.63 -2.63 16.32
N ASN A 26 11.37 -2.99 16.10
CA ASN A 26 10.95 -4.03 15.15
C ASN A 26 10.17 -3.51 13.94
N CYS A 27 10.14 -2.19 13.73
CA CYS A 27 9.28 -1.59 12.72
C CYS A 27 9.70 -1.90 11.26
N LYS A 28 10.91 -2.43 11.02
CA LYS A 28 11.32 -2.92 9.68
C LYS A 28 10.51 -4.12 9.16
N VAL A 29 9.73 -4.78 10.04
CA VAL A 29 8.91 -5.94 9.68
C VAL A 29 7.96 -5.67 8.52
N ILE A 30 7.49 -4.43 8.34
CA ILE A 30 6.50 -4.13 7.30
C ILE A 30 7.09 -4.25 5.89
N ASP A 31 8.36 -3.86 5.71
CA ASP A 31 9.06 -4.00 4.44
C ASP A 31 9.36 -5.48 4.14
N GLU A 32 9.76 -6.24 5.16
CA GLU A 32 9.98 -7.69 5.06
C GLU A 32 8.68 -8.44 4.72
N VAL A 33 7.57 -8.07 5.34
CA VAL A 33 6.24 -8.62 5.06
C VAL A 33 5.80 -8.28 3.64
N GLU A 34 6.01 -7.05 3.17
CA GLU A 34 5.71 -6.69 1.77
C GLU A 34 6.52 -7.55 0.79
N VAL A 35 7.82 -7.74 1.04
CA VAL A 35 8.68 -8.61 0.21
C VAL A 35 8.17 -10.05 0.22
N TYR A 36 7.85 -10.59 1.40
CA TYR A 36 7.30 -11.94 1.54
C TYR A 36 6.00 -12.11 0.75
N LEU A 37 5.05 -11.19 0.90
CA LEU A 37 3.75 -11.25 0.23
C LEU A 37 3.89 -11.13 -1.28
N ASN A 38 4.79 -10.27 -1.76
CA ASN A 38 5.12 -10.18 -3.19
C ASN A 38 5.64 -11.51 -3.74
N ASN A 39 6.58 -12.15 -3.04
CA ASN A 39 7.15 -13.44 -3.45
C ASN A 39 6.11 -14.57 -3.40
N LEU A 40 5.26 -14.58 -2.38
CA LEU A 40 4.16 -15.53 -2.25
C LEU A 40 3.15 -15.37 -3.40
N ALA A 41 2.75 -14.14 -3.69
CA ALA A 41 1.81 -13.82 -4.76
C ALA A 41 2.36 -14.29 -6.12
N LYS A 42 3.63 -14.01 -6.42
CA LYS A 42 4.32 -14.50 -7.62
C LYS A 42 4.33 -16.03 -7.69
N LYS A 43 4.74 -16.71 -6.61
CA LYS A 43 4.79 -18.18 -6.54
C LYS A 43 3.41 -18.83 -6.77
N ARG A 44 2.34 -18.16 -6.36
CA ARG A 44 0.97 -18.67 -6.46
C ARG A 44 0.21 -18.13 -7.69
N ASN A 45 0.85 -17.33 -8.54
CA ASN A 45 0.21 -16.63 -9.65
C ASN A 45 -1.04 -15.83 -9.22
N ILE A 46 -0.94 -15.15 -8.07
CA ILE A 46 -1.99 -14.28 -7.52
C ILE A 46 -1.60 -12.83 -7.81
N LYS A 47 -2.56 -12.02 -8.27
CA LYS A 47 -2.34 -10.58 -8.46
C LYS A 47 -2.22 -9.92 -7.09
N LEU A 48 -1.15 -9.16 -6.87
CA LEU A 48 -0.97 -8.32 -5.69
C LEU A 48 -0.86 -6.86 -6.12
N VAL A 49 -1.60 -5.99 -5.45
CA VAL A 49 -1.70 -4.54 -5.74
C VAL A 49 -1.47 -3.75 -4.45
N GLY A 50 -0.90 -2.55 -4.57
CA GLY A 50 -0.64 -1.68 -3.44
C GLY A 50 0.75 -1.85 -2.86
N SER A 51 0.99 -1.14 -1.77
CA SER A 51 2.21 -1.17 -0.97
C SER A 51 1.91 -0.50 0.36
N TYR A 52 2.56 -0.95 1.43
CA TYR A 52 2.48 -0.27 2.72
C TYR A 52 3.13 1.13 2.67
N ASN A 53 4.04 1.35 1.72
CA ASN A 53 4.71 2.64 1.52
C ASN A 53 3.82 3.60 0.68
N PRO A 54 3.30 4.67 1.29
CA PRO A 54 2.42 5.62 0.59
C PRO A 54 3.11 6.38 -0.55
N ASN A 55 4.44 6.48 -0.51
CA ASN A 55 5.21 7.22 -1.53
C ASN A 55 5.18 6.52 -2.89
N LYS A 56 4.92 5.19 -2.96
CA LYS A 56 4.81 4.48 -4.25
C LYS A 56 3.66 4.98 -5.12
N TYR A 57 2.67 5.65 -4.52
CA TYR A 57 1.48 6.15 -5.21
C TYR A 57 1.25 7.65 -5.02
N ASN A 58 2.27 8.39 -4.54
CA ASN A 58 2.17 9.82 -4.24
C ASN A 58 0.95 10.17 -3.38
N LEU A 59 0.71 9.34 -2.34
CA LEU A 59 -0.39 9.56 -1.42
C LEU A 59 -0.04 10.65 -0.43
N LEU A 60 -0.99 11.55 -0.20
CA LEU A 60 -0.90 12.66 0.74
C LEU A 60 -1.76 12.35 1.97
N GLY A 61 -1.56 13.08 3.07
CA GLY A 61 -2.35 12.83 4.28
C GLY A 61 -3.86 12.97 4.09
N LEU A 62 -4.27 13.91 3.24
CA LEU A 62 -5.65 14.11 2.79
C LEU A 62 -6.24 12.94 1.97
N ASP A 63 -5.45 11.91 1.62
CA ASP A 63 -5.95 10.67 1.01
C ASP A 63 -6.36 9.60 2.04
N PHE A 64 -6.40 9.95 3.32
CA PHE A 64 -6.72 9.01 4.41
C PHE A 64 -7.77 9.59 5.38
N ILE A 65 -8.54 8.67 5.96
CA ILE A 65 -9.53 8.95 7.02
C ILE A 65 -8.81 9.14 8.36
N ASP A 66 -7.81 8.29 8.61
CA ASP A 66 -6.99 8.30 9.80
C ASP A 66 -5.54 7.92 9.47
N TYR A 67 -4.75 7.60 10.49
CA TYR A 67 -3.34 7.24 10.36
C TYR A 67 -3.05 5.90 9.64
N ARG A 68 -4.07 5.12 9.24
CA ARG A 68 -3.92 3.80 8.60
C ARG A 68 -4.90 3.53 7.46
N HIS A 69 -6.09 4.11 7.48
CA HIS A 69 -7.16 3.79 6.54
C HIS A 69 -7.28 4.86 5.46
N GLY A 70 -7.06 4.47 4.20
CA GLY A 70 -7.27 5.32 3.03
C GLY A 70 -8.75 5.63 2.79
N GLN A 71 -9.03 6.81 2.24
CA GLN A 71 -10.35 7.12 1.65
C GLN A 71 -10.36 6.79 0.15
N GLN A 72 -11.49 7.05 -0.52
CA GLN A 72 -11.67 6.75 -1.94
C GLN A 72 -10.56 7.33 -2.84
N SER A 73 -10.02 8.51 -2.51
CA SER A 73 -8.94 9.12 -3.31
C SER A 73 -7.65 8.28 -3.27
N SER A 74 -7.33 7.62 -2.15
CA SER A 74 -6.20 6.68 -2.06
C SER A 74 -6.43 5.47 -2.95
N LEU A 75 -7.61 4.85 -2.89
CA LEU A 75 -7.96 3.73 -3.78
C LEU A 75 -7.90 4.13 -5.26
N ASN A 76 -8.41 5.33 -5.59
CA ASN A 76 -8.35 5.83 -6.96
C ASN A 76 -6.90 5.95 -7.46
N LYS A 77 -6.00 6.52 -6.64
CA LYS A 77 -4.58 6.64 -7.01
C LYS A 77 -3.88 5.29 -7.16
N ILE A 78 -4.27 4.28 -6.38
CA ILE A 78 -3.64 2.94 -6.44
C ILE A 78 -4.17 2.10 -7.59
N PHE A 79 -5.49 2.11 -7.79
CA PHE A 79 -6.15 1.21 -8.75
C PHE A 79 -6.37 1.86 -10.12
N LEU A 80 -6.57 3.19 -10.22
CA LEU A 80 -6.88 3.85 -11.50
C LEU A 80 -5.64 4.34 -12.25
N ASN A 81 -4.55 4.65 -11.54
CA ASN A 81 -3.24 4.88 -12.17
C ASN A 81 -2.52 3.56 -12.51
N ASN A 82 -3.19 2.42 -12.36
CA ASN A 82 -2.66 1.11 -12.70
C ASN A 82 -3.10 0.77 -14.15
N PRO A 83 -2.17 0.69 -15.12
CA PRO A 83 -2.52 0.48 -16.54
C PRO A 83 -3.22 -0.86 -16.83
N TYR A 84 -3.42 -1.70 -15.81
CA TYR A 84 -4.08 -3.00 -15.89
C TYR A 84 -5.52 -3.02 -15.34
N ILE A 85 -6.14 -1.86 -15.09
CA ILE A 85 -7.54 -1.77 -14.69
C ILE A 85 -8.28 -0.99 -15.77
N ILE A 86 -8.91 -1.74 -16.67
CA ILE A 86 -9.82 -1.20 -17.67
C ILE A 86 -11.07 -0.73 -16.93
N HIS A 87 -11.32 0.57 -16.97
CA HIS A 87 -12.59 1.14 -16.55
C HIS A 87 -13.68 0.66 -17.52
N THR A 88 -14.46 -0.33 -17.12
CA THR A 88 -15.78 -0.53 -17.73
C THR A 88 -16.65 0.59 -17.21
N LYS A 89 -17.03 1.52 -18.09
CA LYS A 89 -18.16 2.41 -17.84
C LYS A 89 -19.41 1.53 -17.80
N ASP A 90 -20.08 1.53 -16.66
CA ASP A 90 -21.47 1.06 -16.57
C ASP A 90 -22.38 1.98 -17.41
#